data_AF-A0A920AMH2-F1
#
_entry.id   AF-A0A920AMH2-F1
#
_cell.length_a   1.000
_cell.length_b   1.000
_cell.length_c   1.000
_cell.angle_alpha   90.00
_cell.angle_beta   90.00
_cell.angle_gamma   90.00
#
_symmetry.space_group_name_H-M   'P 1'
#
loop_
_entity.id
_entity.type
_entity.pdbx_description
1 polymer ?
#
loop_
_entity_poly.entity_id
_entity_poly.type
_entity_poly.pdbx_seq_one_letter_code
_entity_poly.pdbx_strand_id
1 'polypeptide(L)'
;MNLEIFCSLPPVLEALKNPRSSRSVLNYMCACDTSDPVVRESLNTDEKVEPLLRIWFQSGSDLDEFCQPFASVIRELKNSPATLVGDDWDNLEGKVAKVLLADQLSRSCFRDSPESFSFDHIGRKLVRELVAKNAIKDTLKLPAAILYLLPWALAHSEEVEDLKSACEVIDMAINAYPNFNLFEGRNKLAVDQHLQVLEKFGRYPQRNAQYGRESTPNEIAWLNDKDNLPMWAGGKLPFDQRIK
;
A
#
# COMPACT_ATOMS: atom_id res chain seq x y z
N MET A 1 -11.99 -9.39 9.11
CA MET A 1 -11.96 -8.51 10.30
C MET A 1 -12.88 -7.33 9.99
N ASN A 2 -13.81 -7.00 10.88
CA ASN A 2 -14.58 -5.75 10.73
C ASN A 2 -13.83 -4.60 11.42
N LEU A 3 -14.22 -3.36 11.14
CA LEU A 3 -13.53 -2.19 11.66
C LEU A 3 -13.59 -2.11 13.19
N GLU A 4 -14.72 -2.45 13.80
CA GLU A 4 -14.89 -2.45 15.26
C GLU A 4 -13.87 -3.35 15.97
N ILE A 5 -13.63 -4.56 15.44
CA ILE A 5 -12.60 -5.45 15.97
C ILE A 5 -11.22 -4.81 15.79
N PHE A 6 -10.88 -4.32 14.59
CA PHE A 6 -9.58 -3.68 14.33
C PHE A 6 -9.30 -2.54 15.32
N CYS A 7 -10.26 -1.64 15.50
CA CYS A 7 -10.14 -0.47 16.36
C CYS A 7 -10.09 -0.79 17.87
N SER A 8 -10.42 -2.02 18.28
CA SER A 8 -10.34 -2.46 19.68
C SER A 8 -9.10 -3.31 20.00
N LEU A 9 -8.27 -3.65 19.00
CA LEU A 9 -7.07 -4.46 19.20
C LEU A 9 -6.00 -3.67 19.98
N PRO A 10 -5.45 -4.23 21.07
CA PRO A 10 -4.42 -3.54 21.85
C PRO A 10 -3.19 -3.09 21.04
N PRO A 11 -2.61 -3.89 20.13
CA PRO A 11 -1.47 -3.44 19.31
C PRO A 11 -1.79 -2.24 18.41
N VAL A 12 -3.04 -2.14 17.96
CA VAL A 12 -3.52 -1.02 17.13
C VAL A 12 -3.69 0.24 17.99
N LEU A 13 -4.33 0.12 19.16
CA LEU A 13 -4.49 1.23 20.10
C LEU A 13 -3.15 1.76 20.63
N GLU A 14 -2.20 0.88 20.95
CA GLU A 14 -0.86 1.28 21.37
C GLU A 14 -0.08 1.97 20.25
N ALA A 15 -0.22 1.49 19.00
CA ALA A 15 0.39 2.15 17.84
C ALA A 15 -0.08 3.60 17.69
N LEU A 16 -1.36 3.87 17.91
CA LEU A 16 -1.93 5.23 17.82
C LEU A 16 -1.48 6.16 18.95
N LYS A 17 -1.09 5.62 20.12
CA LYS A 17 -0.50 6.43 21.21
C LYS A 17 0.93 6.87 20.90
N ASN A 18 1.65 6.11 20.09
CA ASN A 18 3.02 6.42 19.69
C ASN A 18 3.20 6.30 18.17
N PRO A 19 2.52 7.15 17.37
CA PRO A 19 2.48 7.01 15.91
C PRO A 19 3.83 7.25 15.23
N ARG A 20 4.79 7.86 15.95
CA ARG A 20 6.13 8.19 15.47
C ARG A 20 7.14 7.05 15.59
N SER A 21 6.77 5.90 16.16
CA SER A 21 7.64 4.72 16.11
C SER A 21 7.43 3.94 14.82
N SER A 22 8.52 3.50 14.19
CA SER A 22 8.41 2.62 13.01
C SER A 22 7.62 1.34 13.31
N ARG A 23 7.81 0.77 14.51
CA ARG A 23 7.09 -0.41 14.99
C ARG A 23 5.59 -0.16 15.14
N SER A 24 5.19 1.03 15.59
CA SER A 24 3.77 1.40 15.67
C SER A 24 3.10 1.38 14.30
N VAL A 25 3.78 1.90 13.27
CA VAL A 25 3.28 1.83 11.88
C VAL A 25 3.06 0.38 11.46
N LEU A 26 4.04 -0.51 11.70
CA LEU A 26 3.92 -1.92 11.36
C LEU A 26 2.81 -2.62 12.16
N ASN A 27 2.71 -2.35 13.46
CA ASN A 27 1.71 -2.95 14.34
C ASN A 27 0.29 -2.53 13.97
N TYR A 28 0.09 -1.26 13.61
CA TYR A 28 -1.17 -0.76 13.10
C TYR A 28 -1.55 -1.48 11.80
N MET A 29 -0.62 -1.52 10.84
CA MET A 29 -0.89 -2.13 9.53
C MET A 29 -1.11 -3.65 9.62
N CYS A 30 -0.43 -4.35 10.51
CA CYS A 30 -0.55 -5.80 10.69
C CYS A 30 -1.61 -6.22 11.72
N ALA A 31 -2.23 -5.24 12.41
CA ALA A 31 -3.16 -5.44 13.52
C ALA A 31 -2.64 -6.39 14.62
N CYS A 32 -1.33 -6.37 14.89
CA CYS A 32 -0.68 -7.27 15.84
C CYS A 32 0.66 -6.72 16.34
N ASP A 33 1.21 -7.29 17.41
CA ASP A 33 2.58 -6.97 17.82
C ASP A 33 3.59 -7.68 16.90
N THR A 34 4.21 -6.92 16.01
CA THR A 34 5.17 -7.45 15.03
C THR A 34 6.55 -7.74 15.63
N SER A 35 6.77 -7.43 16.90
CA SER A 35 7.99 -7.78 17.65
C SER A 35 7.93 -9.16 18.31
N ASP A 36 6.72 -9.68 18.56
CA ASP A 36 6.52 -11.05 19.06
C ASP A 36 6.81 -12.05 17.92
N PRO A 37 7.83 -12.92 18.04
CA PRO A 37 8.21 -13.85 16.97
C PRO A 37 7.11 -14.83 16.57
N VAL A 38 6.28 -15.27 17.52
CA VAL A 38 5.20 -16.24 17.27
C VAL A 38 4.07 -15.57 16.49
N VAL A 39 3.67 -14.38 16.93
CA VAL A 39 2.66 -13.59 16.23
C VAL A 39 3.16 -13.16 14.85
N ARG A 40 4.44 -12.80 14.75
CA ARG A 40 5.08 -12.40 13.50
C ARG A 40 5.08 -13.53 12.47
N GLU A 41 5.31 -14.77 12.88
CA GLU A 41 5.28 -15.92 11.96
C GLU A 41 3.88 -16.11 11.34
N SER A 42 2.82 -15.82 12.10
CA SER A 42 1.45 -15.90 11.58
C SER A 42 1.18 -14.96 10.41
N LEU A 43 1.96 -13.89 10.23
CA LEU A 43 1.83 -12.96 9.09
C LEU A 43 2.27 -13.58 7.74
N ASN A 44 2.74 -14.83 7.75
CA ASN A 44 3.07 -15.62 6.57
C ASN A 44 1.90 -16.48 6.05
N THR A 45 0.68 -16.34 6.61
CA THR A 45 -0.48 -17.14 6.22
C THR A 45 -1.61 -16.29 5.65
N ASP A 46 -2.33 -16.83 4.65
CA ASP A 46 -3.52 -16.18 4.09
C ASP A 46 -4.58 -15.92 5.16
N GLU A 47 -4.80 -16.86 6.09
CA GLU A 47 -5.78 -16.74 7.19
C GLU A 47 -5.55 -15.47 8.03
N LYS A 48 -4.29 -15.13 8.30
CA LYS A 48 -3.96 -13.93 9.07
C LYS A 48 -4.15 -12.65 8.25
N VAL A 49 -3.86 -12.69 6.96
CA VAL A 49 -3.77 -11.49 6.11
C VAL A 49 -5.07 -11.18 5.37
N GLU A 50 -5.85 -12.16 4.95
CA GLU A 50 -7.15 -11.97 4.29
C GLU A 50 -8.07 -10.98 5.05
N PRO A 51 -8.21 -11.08 6.39
CA PRO A 51 -8.97 -10.13 7.18
C PRO A 51 -8.46 -8.67 7.09
N LEU A 52 -7.15 -8.48 6.89
CA LEU A 52 -6.48 -7.17 6.84
C LEU A 52 -6.66 -6.49 5.48
N LEU A 53 -6.93 -7.24 4.41
CA LEU A 53 -7.18 -6.66 3.08
C LEU A 53 -8.34 -5.65 3.09
N ARG A 54 -9.31 -5.86 3.99
CA ARG A 54 -10.39 -4.89 4.21
C ARG A 54 -9.86 -3.60 4.84
N ILE A 55 -8.93 -3.67 5.77
CA ILE A 55 -8.32 -2.50 6.39
C ILE A 55 -7.42 -1.76 5.40
N TRP A 56 -6.63 -2.49 4.61
CA TRP A 56 -5.68 -1.87 3.68
C TRP A 56 -6.34 -1.21 2.45
N PHE A 57 -7.44 -1.77 1.94
CA PHE A 57 -8.01 -1.34 0.66
C PHE A 57 -9.45 -0.82 0.72
N GLN A 58 -10.13 -0.88 1.87
CA GLN A 58 -11.47 -0.29 1.97
C GLN A 58 -11.38 1.23 2.11
N SER A 59 -12.11 1.95 1.27
CA SER A 59 -12.36 3.39 1.44
C SER A 59 -13.57 3.65 2.35
N GLY A 60 -13.49 4.65 3.24
CA GLY A 60 -14.64 5.12 4.03
C GLY A 60 -14.29 5.59 5.45
N SER A 61 -14.96 6.66 5.88
CA SER A 61 -14.63 7.60 6.98
C SER A 61 -13.99 7.04 8.24
N ASP A 62 -14.55 5.98 8.82
CA ASP A 62 -14.22 5.62 10.21
C ASP A 62 -12.76 5.15 10.36
N LEU A 63 -12.20 4.50 9.33
CA LEU A 63 -10.78 4.13 9.35
C LEU A 63 -9.87 5.34 9.05
N ASP A 64 -10.32 6.25 8.20
CA ASP A 64 -9.59 7.48 7.85
C ASP A 64 -9.46 8.41 9.06
N GLU A 65 -10.52 8.53 9.87
CA GLU A 65 -10.48 9.24 11.15
C GLU A 65 -9.57 8.52 12.15
N PHE A 66 -9.62 7.20 12.18
CA PHE A 66 -8.85 6.40 13.12
C PHE A 66 -7.34 6.42 12.87
N CYS A 67 -6.90 6.60 11.62
CA CYS A 67 -5.47 6.71 11.29
C CYS A 67 -4.90 8.14 11.44
N GLN A 68 -5.71 9.15 11.76
CA GLN A 68 -5.27 10.55 11.88
C GLN A 68 -4.07 10.80 12.81
N PRO A 69 -3.84 10.04 13.89
CA PRO A 69 -2.62 10.19 14.69
C PRO A 69 -1.30 10.06 13.90
N PHE A 70 -1.30 9.37 12.75
CA PHE A 70 -0.14 9.27 11.87
C PHE A 70 0.08 10.51 10.98
N ALA A 71 -0.91 11.40 10.82
CA ALA A 71 -0.85 12.50 9.85
C ALA A 71 0.36 13.42 10.04
N SER A 72 0.72 13.75 11.28
CA SER A 72 1.92 14.57 11.58
C SER A 72 3.21 13.85 11.19
N VAL A 73 3.29 12.55 11.46
CA VAL A 73 4.45 11.69 11.14
C VAL A 73 4.59 11.50 9.63
N ILE A 74 3.49 11.39 8.89
CA ILE A 74 3.53 11.32 7.42
C ILE A 74 4.13 12.61 6.85
N ARG A 75 3.74 13.78 7.37
CA ARG A 75 4.31 15.07 6.94
C ARG A 75 5.82 15.17 7.23
N GLU A 76 6.31 14.53 8.29
CA GLU A 76 7.75 14.45 8.60
C GLU A 76 8.58 13.82 7.47
N LEU A 77 7.98 12.99 6.59
CA LEU A 77 8.68 12.41 5.43
C LEU A 77 9.26 13.47 4.49
N LYS A 78 8.71 14.69 4.50
CA LYS A 78 9.16 15.82 3.66
C LYS A 78 10.06 16.82 4.37
N ASN A 79 10.37 16.60 5.66
CA ASN A 79 11.18 17.54 6.42
C ASN A 79 12.61 17.63 5.85
N SER A 80 13.15 18.84 5.88
CA SER A 80 14.54 19.14 5.58
C SER A 80 15.09 20.05 6.69
N PRO A 81 15.98 19.56 7.57
CA PRO A 81 16.60 18.23 7.56
C PRO A 81 15.61 17.08 7.87
N ALA A 82 15.93 15.87 7.44
CA ALA A 82 15.11 14.68 7.66
C ALA A 82 14.99 14.36 9.16
N THR A 83 13.77 14.07 9.65
CA THR A 83 13.50 13.82 11.08
C THR A 83 13.19 12.36 11.41
N LEU A 84 12.76 11.57 10.43
CA LEU A 84 12.58 10.12 10.55
C LEU A 84 13.89 9.39 10.20
N VAL A 85 14.90 9.53 11.07
CA VAL A 85 16.27 9.02 10.90
C VAL A 85 16.75 8.31 12.18
N GLY A 86 17.87 7.60 12.11
CA GLY A 86 18.45 6.85 13.22
C GLY A 86 18.01 5.39 13.27
N ASP A 87 18.40 4.69 14.33
CA ASP A 87 18.27 3.22 14.43
C ASP A 87 16.84 2.70 14.18
N ASP A 88 15.81 3.43 14.61
CA ASP A 88 14.39 3.06 14.40
C ASP A 88 13.98 3.14 12.92
N TRP A 89 14.56 4.06 12.16
CA TRP A 89 14.06 4.49 10.84
C TRP A 89 14.97 4.15 9.65
N ASP A 90 16.25 3.91 9.90
CA ASP A 90 17.24 3.64 8.84
C ASP A 90 17.44 2.13 8.61
N ASN A 91 16.94 1.30 9.53
CA ASN A 91 16.89 -0.14 9.37
C ASN A 91 15.84 -0.58 8.33
N LEU A 92 15.84 -1.87 7.99
CA LEU A 92 14.96 -2.45 6.98
C LEU A 92 13.47 -2.20 7.26
N GLU A 93 13.02 -2.47 8.48
CA GLU A 93 11.63 -2.28 8.91
C GLU A 93 11.25 -0.80 9.02
N GLY A 94 12.18 0.06 9.43
CA GLY A 94 12.03 1.51 9.41
C GLY A 94 11.75 2.05 8.01
N LYS A 95 12.45 1.53 6.99
CA LYS A 95 12.20 1.87 5.58
C LYS A 95 10.83 1.37 5.10
N VAL A 96 10.43 0.16 5.48
CA VAL A 96 9.07 -0.35 5.21
C VAL A 96 8.03 0.56 5.85
N ALA A 97 8.18 0.94 7.12
CA ALA A 97 7.26 1.83 7.80
C ALA A 97 7.14 3.18 7.06
N LYS A 98 8.26 3.74 6.55
CA LYS A 98 8.23 4.94 5.69
C LYS A 98 7.44 4.72 4.39
N VAL A 99 7.55 3.54 3.75
CA VAL A 99 6.72 3.19 2.58
C VAL A 99 5.24 3.18 2.95
N LEU A 100 4.87 2.54 4.05
CA LEU A 100 3.47 2.45 4.50
C LEU A 100 2.89 3.82 4.89
N LEU A 101 3.69 4.69 5.51
CA LEU A 101 3.34 6.08 5.76
C LEU A 101 3.13 6.86 4.44
N ALA A 102 4.04 6.69 3.48
CA ALA A 102 4.04 7.43 2.23
C ALA A 102 2.92 7.00 1.27
N ASP A 103 2.51 5.73 1.28
CA ASP A 103 1.56 5.19 0.31
C ASP A 103 0.20 4.79 0.90
N GLN A 104 0.16 4.00 1.97
CA GLN A 104 -1.11 3.49 2.51
C GLN A 104 -1.77 4.50 3.45
N LEU A 105 -1.04 4.94 4.48
CA LEU A 105 -1.59 5.85 5.49
C LEU A 105 -1.79 7.27 4.94
N SER A 106 -0.96 7.75 4.01
CA SER A 106 -1.16 9.06 3.37
C SER A 106 -2.49 9.14 2.62
N ARG A 107 -2.90 8.06 1.94
CA ARG A 107 -4.17 7.96 1.21
C ARG A 107 -5.38 8.00 2.12
N SER A 108 -5.29 7.40 3.30
CA SER A 108 -6.37 7.42 4.29
C SER A 108 -6.39 8.73 5.08
N CYS A 109 -5.24 9.17 5.61
CA CYS A 109 -5.14 10.40 6.42
C CYS A 109 -5.54 11.66 5.66
N PHE A 110 -5.26 11.71 4.34
CA PHE A 110 -5.45 12.88 3.51
C PHE A 110 -6.42 12.62 2.35
N ARG A 111 -7.37 11.69 2.53
CA ARG A 111 -8.36 11.32 1.51
C ARG A 111 -9.02 12.56 0.89
N ASP A 112 -9.32 12.46 -0.40
CA ASP A 112 -9.95 13.52 -1.19
C ASP A 112 -9.17 14.85 -1.25
N SER A 113 -7.89 14.84 -0.87
CA SER A 113 -6.99 15.98 -1.02
C SER A 113 -5.78 15.66 -1.90
N PRO A 114 -5.18 16.65 -2.58
CA PRO A 114 -3.91 16.46 -3.30
C PRO A 114 -2.75 15.99 -2.40
N GLU A 115 -2.83 16.22 -1.09
CA GLU A 115 -1.79 15.80 -0.14
C GLU A 115 -1.65 14.27 -0.09
N SER A 116 -2.73 13.52 -0.33
CA SER A 116 -2.72 12.04 -0.35
C SER A 116 -1.72 11.42 -1.34
N PHE A 117 -1.47 12.06 -2.48
CA PHE A 117 -0.52 11.59 -3.50
C PHE A 117 0.85 12.26 -3.40
N SER A 118 0.97 13.24 -2.51
CA SER A 118 2.13 14.13 -2.47
C SER A 118 3.40 13.46 -1.94
N PHE A 119 3.27 12.23 -1.42
CA PHE A 119 4.35 11.39 -0.88
C PHE A 119 4.71 10.21 -1.78
N ASP A 120 3.99 9.98 -2.89
CA ASP A 120 4.16 8.81 -3.77
C ASP A 120 5.62 8.64 -4.25
N HIS A 121 6.30 9.73 -4.57
CA HIS A 121 7.71 9.70 -4.99
C HIS A 121 8.65 9.18 -3.89
N ILE A 122 8.35 9.46 -2.62
CA ILE A 122 9.12 8.97 -1.46
C ILE A 122 8.91 7.46 -1.32
N GLY A 123 7.65 7.01 -1.36
CA GLY A 123 7.30 5.59 -1.30
C GLY A 123 7.99 4.79 -2.42
N ARG A 124 7.89 5.25 -3.67
CA ARG A 124 8.56 4.60 -4.82
C ARG A 124 10.06 4.51 -4.67
N LYS A 125 10.72 5.59 -4.22
CA LYS A 125 12.16 5.60 -3.98
C LYS A 125 12.55 4.55 -2.94
N LEU A 126 11.84 4.51 -1.81
CA LEU A 126 12.10 3.55 -0.73
C LEU A 126 11.88 2.10 -1.15
N VAL A 127 10.83 1.81 -1.92
CA VAL A 127 10.63 0.45 -2.46
C VAL A 127 11.79 0.06 -3.36
N ARG A 128 12.24 0.94 -4.26
CA ARG A 128 13.42 0.67 -5.12
C ARG A 128 14.68 0.40 -4.28
N GLU A 129 14.87 1.08 -3.15
CA GLU A 129 15.97 0.78 -2.21
C GLU A 129 15.80 -0.59 -1.55
N LEU A 130 14.59 -0.94 -1.12
CA LEU A 130 14.27 -2.23 -0.50
C LEU A 130 14.46 -3.41 -1.47
N VAL A 131 14.26 -3.20 -2.76
CA VAL A 131 14.35 -4.26 -3.79
C VAL A 131 15.65 -4.22 -4.59
N ALA A 132 16.57 -3.31 -4.23
CA ALA A 132 17.90 -3.25 -4.82
C ALA A 132 18.68 -4.56 -4.56
N LYS A 133 19.62 -4.88 -5.46
CA LYS A 133 20.41 -6.15 -5.40
C LYS A 133 21.08 -6.41 -4.05
N ASN A 134 21.48 -5.37 -3.32
CA ASN A 134 22.13 -5.47 -2.02
C ASN A 134 21.15 -5.56 -0.83
N ALA A 135 19.86 -5.28 -1.02
CA ALA A 135 18.84 -5.29 0.02
C ALA A 135 17.81 -6.41 -0.14
N ILE A 136 17.53 -6.82 -1.38
CA ILE A 136 16.43 -7.74 -1.71
C ILE A 136 16.47 -9.05 -0.92
N LYS A 137 17.67 -9.60 -0.66
CA LYS A 137 17.82 -10.84 0.12
C LYS A 137 17.26 -10.72 1.54
N ASP A 138 17.45 -9.57 2.19
CA ASP A 138 16.93 -9.35 3.54
C ASP A 138 15.48 -8.89 3.51
N THR A 139 15.09 -8.08 2.52
CA THR A 139 13.69 -7.71 2.28
C THR A 139 12.80 -8.94 2.12
N LEU A 140 13.22 -9.94 1.33
CA LEU A 140 12.44 -11.18 1.12
C LEU A 140 12.31 -12.08 2.37
N LYS A 141 12.97 -11.75 3.49
CA LYS A 141 12.76 -12.43 4.78
C LYS A 141 11.70 -11.75 5.65
N LEU A 142 11.20 -10.59 5.23
CA LEU A 142 10.09 -9.93 5.90
C LEU A 142 8.82 -10.76 5.73
N PRO A 143 7.90 -10.75 6.71
CA PRO A 143 6.66 -11.50 6.61
C PRO A 143 5.89 -11.24 5.32
N ALA A 144 5.18 -12.27 4.83
CA ALA A 144 4.42 -12.18 3.59
C ALA A 144 3.42 -10.99 3.59
N ALA A 145 2.77 -10.72 4.72
CA ALA A 145 1.91 -9.55 4.91
C ALA A 145 2.61 -8.21 4.58
N ILE A 146 3.87 -8.05 4.97
CA ILE A 146 4.65 -6.83 4.70
C ILE A 146 5.04 -6.78 3.23
N LEU A 147 5.54 -7.89 2.68
CA LEU A 147 5.90 -8.00 1.26
C LEU A 147 4.70 -7.72 0.35
N TYR A 148 3.49 -8.10 0.75
CA TYR A 148 2.24 -7.82 0.02
C TYR A 148 1.96 -6.33 -0.12
N LEU A 149 2.40 -5.50 0.83
CA LEU A 149 2.14 -4.06 0.82
C LEU A 149 3.16 -3.26 -0.02
N LEU A 150 4.40 -3.75 -0.19
CA LEU A 150 5.46 -3.00 -0.86
C LEU A 150 5.19 -2.68 -2.35
N PRO A 151 4.69 -3.61 -3.18
CA PRO A 151 4.46 -3.36 -4.61
C PRO A 151 3.48 -2.21 -4.89
N TRP A 152 2.58 -1.90 -3.95
CA TRP A 152 1.53 -0.89 -4.16
C TRP A 152 2.08 0.52 -4.36
N ALA A 153 3.15 0.89 -3.66
CA ALA A 153 3.79 2.20 -3.87
C ALA A 153 4.31 2.37 -5.30
N LEU A 154 4.73 1.27 -5.95
CA LEU A 154 5.09 1.25 -7.37
C LEU A 154 3.85 1.19 -8.27
N ALA A 155 2.87 0.34 -7.94
CA ALA A 155 1.65 0.17 -8.73
C ALA A 155 0.79 1.44 -8.80
N HIS A 156 0.90 2.34 -7.81
CA HIS A 156 0.20 3.62 -7.84
C HIS A 156 0.86 4.68 -8.72
N SER A 157 2.03 4.39 -9.30
CA SER A 157 2.70 5.25 -10.29
C SER A 157 1.95 5.29 -11.61
N GLU A 158 2.03 6.41 -12.33
CA GLU A 158 1.61 6.51 -13.74
C GLU A 158 2.79 6.24 -14.71
N GLU A 159 3.82 5.51 -14.24
CA GLU A 159 4.96 5.06 -15.05
C GLU A 159 4.91 3.54 -15.27
N VAL A 160 4.89 3.09 -16.53
CA VAL A 160 4.77 1.67 -16.89
C VAL A 160 5.90 0.82 -16.30
N GLU A 161 7.12 1.35 -16.23
CA GLU A 161 8.27 0.65 -15.66
C GLU A 161 8.15 0.42 -14.14
N ASP A 162 7.41 1.28 -13.43
CA ASP A 162 7.12 1.06 -12.01
C ASP A 162 6.15 -0.11 -11.83
N LEU A 163 5.15 -0.25 -12.71
CA LEU A 163 4.22 -1.39 -12.68
C LEU A 163 4.92 -2.70 -12.99
N LYS A 164 5.83 -2.72 -13.98
CA LYS A 164 6.67 -3.89 -14.25
C LYS A 164 7.53 -4.26 -13.04
N SER A 165 8.16 -3.27 -12.41
CA SER A 165 8.93 -3.47 -11.18
C SER A 165 8.05 -4.02 -10.06
N ALA A 166 6.80 -3.56 -9.94
CA ALA A 166 5.84 -4.09 -8.97
C ALA A 166 5.55 -5.58 -9.23
N CYS A 167 5.34 -5.99 -10.48
CA CYS A 167 5.17 -7.39 -10.86
C CYS A 167 6.41 -8.24 -10.51
N GLU A 168 7.62 -7.74 -10.76
CA GLU A 168 8.87 -8.43 -10.40
C GLU A 168 8.99 -8.64 -8.88
N VAL A 169 8.61 -7.64 -8.07
CA VAL A 169 8.60 -7.76 -6.60
C VAL A 169 7.60 -8.82 -6.14
N ILE A 170 6.42 -8.87 -6.76
CA ILE A 170 5.41 -9.89 -6.47
C ILE A 170 5.93 -11.28 -6.85
N ASP A 171 6.55 -11.45 -8.01
CA ASP A 171 7.13 -12.73 -8.44
C ASP A 171 8.24 -13.20 -7.49
N MET A 172 9.08 -12.30 -7.00
CA MET A 172 10.08 -12.63 -5.98
C MET A 172 9.43 -13.03 -4.64
N ALA A 173 8.35 -12.36 -4.23
CA ALA A 173 7.62 -12.69 -3.01
C ALA A 173 6.90 -14.06 -3.09
N ILE A 174 6.31 -14.39 -4.25
CA ILE A 174 5.72 -15.71 -4.53
C ILE A 174 6.77 -16.81 -4.34
N ASN A 175 7.97 -16.62 -4.90
CA ASN A 175 9.05 -17.59 -4.76
C ASN A 175 9.52 -17.75 -3.31
N ALA A 176 9.52 -16.66 -2.52
CA ALA A 176 9.90 -16.69 -1.11
C ALA A 176 8.82 -17.34 -0.22
N TYR A 177 7.55 -17.19 -0.57
CA TYR A 177 6.38 -17.66 0.18
C TYR A 177 5.39 -18.42 -0.72
N PRO A 178 5.75 -19.61 -1.24
CA PRO A 178 4.95 -20.32 -2.25
C PRO A 178 3.58 -20.80 -1.75
N ASN A 179 3.37 -20.83 -0.43
CA ASN A 179 2.10 -21.22 0.17
C ASN A 179 1.19 -20.02 0.53
N PHE A 180 1.63 -18.79 0.25
CA PHE A 180 0.86 -17.58 0.49
C PHE A 180 0.13 -17.17 -0.78
N ASN A 181 -1.12 -17.64 -0.90
CA ASN A 181 -1.89 -17.61 -2.15
C ASN A 181 -2.33 -16.20 -2.56
N LEU A 182 -2.44 -15.27 -1.61
CA LEU A 182 -2.83 -13.88 -1.87
C LEU A 182 -1.92 -13.13 -2.86
N PHE A 183 -0.64 -13.52 -2.98
CA PHE A 183 0.24 -12.91 -3.99
C PHE A 183 -0.26 -13.19 -5.42
N GLU A 184 -0.47 -14.45 -5.77
CA GLU A 184 -0.96 -14.85 -7.09
C GLU A 184 -2.45 -14.54 -7.26
N GLY A 185 -3.27 -14.92 -6.28
CA GLY A 185 -4.73 -14.87 -6.36
C GLY A 185 -5.32 -13.46 -6.23
N ARG A 186 -4.51 -12.46 -5.86
CA ARG A 186 -5.00 -11.08 -5.72
C ARG A 186 -3.97 -10.02 -6.09
N ASN A 187 -2.78 -10.05 -5.48
CA ASN A 187 -1.83 -8.95 -5.63
C ASN A 187 -1.39 -8.78 -7.08
N LYS A 188 -0.98 -9.88 -7.72
CA LYS A 188 -0.54 -9.91 -9.12
C LYS A 188 -1.66 -9.48 -10.06
N LEU A 189 -2.85 -10.06 -9.92
CA LEU A 189 -4.02 -9.72 -10.73
C LEU A 189 -4.38 -8.24 -10.66
N ALA A 190 -4.33 -7.66 -9.46
CA ALA A 190 -4.64 -6.25 -9.27
C ALA A 190 -3.58 -5.34 -9.91
N VAL A 191 -2.29 -5.67 -9.79
CA VAL A 191 -1.20 -4.91 -10.44
C VAL A 191 -1.28 -5.04 -11.97
N ASP A 192 -1.58 -6.23 -12.50
CA ASP A 192 -1.81 -6.44 -13.93
C ASP A 192 -3.00 -5.60 -14.45
N GLN A 193 -4.05 -5.46 -13.64
CA GLN A 193 -5.18 -4.59 -13.98
C GLN A 193 -4.81 -3.11 -13.98
N HIS A 194 -3.94 -2.65 -13.08
CA HIS A 194 -3.39 -1.29 -13.09
C HIS A 194 -2.54 -1.06 -14.35
N LEU A 195 -1.68 -2.02 -14.71
CA LEU A 195 -0.87 -1.97 -15.92
C LEU A 195 -1.74 -1.83 -17.17
N GLN A 196 -2.83 -2.59 -17.30
CA GLN A 196 -3.74 -2.50 -18.45
C GLN A 196 -4.40 -1.11 -18.57
N VAL A 197 -4.80 -0.49 -17.46
CA VAL A 197 -5.34 0.89 -17.48
C VAL A 197 -4.26 1.87 -17.92
N LEU A 198 -3.04 1.70 -17.41
CA LEU A 198 -1.92 2.57 -17.73
C LEU A 198 -1.48 2.42 -19.19
N GLU A 199 -1.45 1.21 -19.75
CA GLU A 199 -1.20 0.96 -21.17
C GLU A 199 -2.29 1.57 -22.06
N LYS A 200 -3.55 1.56 -21.60
CA LYS A 200 -4.69 2.08 -22.36
C LYS A 200 -4.76 3.61 -22.37
N PHE A 201 -4.51 4.26 -21.24
CA PHE A 201 -4.72 5.72 -21.09
C PHE A 201 -3.44 6.52 -20.84
N GLY A 202 -2.31 5.87 -20.54
CA GLY A 202 -1.07 6.51 -20.14
C GLY A 202 -1.11 7.16 -18.74
N ARG A 203 -2.24 7.04 -18.03
CA ARG A 203 -2.49 7.60 -16.70
C ARG A 203 -3.69 6.92 -16.05
N TYR A 204 -4.03 7.30 -14.82
CA TYR A 204 -5.24 6.89 -14.11
C TYR A 204 -6.35 7.95 -14.24
N PRO A 205 -7.36 7.74 -15.12
CA PRO A 205 -8.34 8.78 -15.44
C PRO A 205 -9.17 9.26 -14.25
N GLN A 206 -9.43 8.40 -13.26
CA GLN A 206 -10.19 8.74 -12.06
C GLN A 206 -9.46 9.75 -11.17
N ARG A 207 -8.15 9.95 -11.36
CA ARG A 207 -7.35 10.96 -10.65
C ARG A 207 -7.32 12.31 -11.37
N ASN A 208 -7.88 12.43 -12.58
CA ASN A 208 -7.75 13.63 -13.41
C ASN A 208 -8.16 14.91 -12.68
N ALA A 209 -9.32 14.92 -12.00
CA ALA A 209 -9.78 16.07 -11.25
C ALA A 209 -8.80 16.47 -10.12
N GLN A 210 -8.23 15.49 -9.41
CA GLN A 210 -7.28 15.73 -8.31
C GLN A 210 -5.95 16.32 -8.80
N TYR A 211 -5.54 16.01 -10.03
CA TYR A 211 -4.36 16.59 -10.69
C TYR A 211 -4.67 17.82 -11.55
N GLY A 212 -5.90 18.32 -11.57
CA GLY A 212 -6.32 19.46 -12.41
C GLY A 212 -6.24 19.17 -13.92
N ARG A 213 -6.38 17.90 -14.33
CA ARG A 213 -6.35 17.45 -15.72
C ARG A 213 -7.78 17.36 -16.27
N GLU A 214 -7.95 17.72 -17.54
CA GLU A 214 -9.18 17.43 -18.27
C GLU A 214 -9.21 15.96 -18.73
N SER A 215 -10.37 15.31 -18.55
CA SER A 215 -10.61 13.97 -19.06
C SER A 215 -11.01 14.02 -20.53
N THR A 216 -10.41 13.16 -21.35
CA THR A 216 -10.78 12.95 -22.75
C THR A 216 -12.16 12.27 -22.86
N PRO A 217 -12.83 12.33 -24.03
CA PRO A 217 -14.10 11.63 -24.23
C PRO A 217 -14.02 10.11 -23.96
N ASN A 218 -12.90 9.46 -24.32
CA ASN A 218 -12.68 8.04 -24.07
C ASN A 218 -12.52 7.73 -22.58
N GLU A 219 -11.81 8.57 -21.84
CA GLU A 219 -11.67 8.45 -20.39
C GLU A 219 -13.03 8.65 -19.68
N ILE A 220 -13.83 9.62 -20.12
CA ILE A 220 -15.18 9.85 -19.56
C ILE A 220 -16.08 8.64 -19.83
N ALA A 221 -16.08 8.12 -21.06
CA ALA A 221 -16.85 6.92 -21.40
C ALA A 221 -16.45 5.72 -20.52
N TRP A 222 -15.15 5.51 -20.32
CA TRP A 222 -14.62 4.45 -19.46
C TRP A 222 -14.99 4.64 -17.97
N LEU A 223 -14.88 5.85 -17.43
CA LEU A 223 -15.27 6.15 -16.04
C LEU A 223 -16.76 5.98 -15.75
N ASN A 224 -17.60 6.15 -16.77
CA ASN A 224 -19.05 5.99 -16.69
C ASN A 224 -19.51 4.53 -16.84
N ASP A 225 -18.71 3.65 -17.44
CA ASP A 225 -19.00 2.23 -17.55
C ASP A 225 -18.66 1.48 -16.25
N LYS A 226 -19.53 1.63 -15.25
CA LYS A 226 -19.30 1.07 -13.90
C LYS A 226 -19.17 -0.45 -13.86
N ASP A 227 -19.70 -1.17 -14.84
CA ASP A 227 -19.63 -2.62 -14.87
C ASP A 227 -18.28 -3.12 -15.43
N ASN A 228 -17.62 -2.35 -16.30
CA ASN A 228 -16.28 -2.65 -16.82
C ASN A 228 -15.17 -1.79 -16.20
N LEU A 229 -15.50 -0.90 -15.26
CA LEU A 229 -14.55 -0.10 -14.50
C LEU A 229 -14.02 -0.90 -13.28
N PRO A 230 -12.70 -0.95 -13.04
CA PRO A 230 -12.13 -1.61 -11.87
C PRO A 230 -12.70 -1.13 -10.54
N MET A 231 -12.79 -2.04 -9.56
CA MET A 231 -13.21 -1.69 -8.19
C MET A 231 -12.34 -0.58 -7.58
N TRP A 232 -11.02 -0.62 -7.78
CA TRP A 232 -10.10 0.41 -7.28
C TRP A 232 -10.24 1.78 -7.99
N ALA A 233 -10.94 1.83 -9.12
CA ALA A 233 -11.30 3.05 -9.82
C ALA A 233 -12.77 3.48 -9.57
N GLY A 234 -13.47 2.82 -8.64
CA GLY A 234 -14.86 3.12 -8.28
C GLY A 234 -15.90 2.47 -9.19
N GLY A 235 -15.58 1.32 -9.78
CA GLY A 235 -16.51 0.45 -10.52
C GLY A 235 -16.76 -0.88 -9.84
N LYS A 236 -17.14 -1.89 -10.63
CA LYS A 236 -17.50 -3.25 -10.17
C LYS A 236 -16.66 -4.36 -10.77
N LEU A 237 -15.77 -4.04 -11.72
CA LEU A 237 -14.96 -5.05 -12.42
C LEU A 237 -13.98 -5.69 -11.42
N PRO A 238 -14.08 -7.01 -11.17
CA PRO A 238 -13.18 -7.69 -10.24
C PRO A 238 -11.74 -7.75 -10.77
N PHE A 239 -10.78 -8.02 -9.89
CA PHE A 239 -9.35 -8.02 -10.24
C PHE A 239 -8.96 -9.13 -11.24
N ASP A 240 -9.71 -10.23 -11.29
CA ASP A 240 -9.48 -11.36 -12.19
C ASP A 240 -9.99 -11.13 -13.63
N GLN A 241 -10.64 -9.99 -13.88
CA GLN A 241 -11.13 -9.61 -15.20
C GLN A 241 -10.27 -8.53 -15.86
N ARG A 242 -10.12 -8.65 -17.18
CA ARG A 242 -9.34 -7.71 -18.00
C ARG A 242 -10.09 -6.43 -18.31
N ILE A 243 -9.34 -5.36 -18.48
CA ILE A 243 -9.83 -4.07 -18.97
C ILE A 243 -10.19 -4.21 -20.45
N LYS A 244 -11.45 -3.93 -20.78
CA LYS A 244 -11.94 -3.78 -22.16
C LYS A 244 -11.63 -2.38 -22.64
#